data_AF-A0A4S5ERU4-F1
#
_entry.id   AF-A0A4S5ERU4-F1
#
_cell.length_a   1.000
_cell.length_b   1.000
_cell.length_c   1.000
_cell.angle_alpha   90.00
_cell.angle_beta   90.00
_cell.angle_gamma   90.00
#
_symmetry.space_group_name_H-M   'P 1'
#
loop_
_entity.id
_entity.type
_entity.pdbx_description
1 polymer ?
#
loop_
_entity_poly.entity_id
_entity_poly.type
_entity_poly.pdbx_seq_one_letter_code
_entity_poly.pdbx_strand_id
1 'polypeptide(L)'
;MTKQRTRRADAAETADDAAPPDPTYPVQLPAKPGVTVHYSKISGRRTAVIDQGITASALTAALARYLPGDVPLVETVTHVGAAMLIFQGAPDPRESDAPGDGEAT
;
A
#
# COMPACT_ATOMS: atom_id res chain seq x y z
N MET A 1 34.82 11.95 65.65
CA MET A 1 34.88 11.96 64.17
C MET A 1 33.51 12.33 63.63
N THR A 2 33.52 12.96 62.45
CA THR A 2 32.58 13.92 61.85
C THR A 2 31.17 13.39 61.54
N LYS A 3 30.16 14.25 61.74
CA LYS A 3 28.77 14.08 61.27
C LYS A 3 28.72 14.12 59.74
N GLN A 4 28.01 13.19 59.09
CA GLN A 4 27.60 13.36 57.69
C GLN A 4 26.12 13.03 57.51
N ARG A 5 25.40 14.05 57.04
CA ARG A 5 24.00 14.04 56.61
C ARG A 5 23.90 13.26 55.31
N THR A 6 22.86 12.43 55.17
CA THR A 6 22.31 12.14 53.84
C THR A 6 20.81 12.39 53.89
N ARG A 7 20.43 13.49 53.24
CA ARG A 7 19.05 13.81 52.88
C ARG A 7 18.51 12.69 51.98
N ARG A 8 17.37 12.10 52.33
CA ARG A 8 16.48 11.50 51.32
C ARG A 8 15.47 12.57 50.93
N ALA A 9 15.84 13.33 49.90
CA ALA A 9 14.88 13.97 49.01
C ALA A 9 14.74 13.03 47.81
N ASP A 10 13.49 12.67 47.49
CA ASP A 10 12.91 12.51 46.13
C ASP A 10 11.60 11.71 46.32
N ALA A 11 10.44 12.36 46.37
CA ALA A 11 9.71 12.85 45.20
C ALA A 11 9.31 11.69 44.26
N ALA A 12 8.41 10.83 44.72
CA ALA A 12 7.61 10.00 43.82
C ALA A 12 6.35 10.79 43.46
N GLU A 13 6.53 11.83 42.65
CA GLU A 13 5.44 12.51 41.96
C GLU A 13 5.93 12.84 40.55
N THR A 14 5.67 11.93 39.62
CA THR A 14 5.30 12.34 38.27
C THR A 14 4.12 11.49 37.86
N ALA A 15 2.94 12.07 38.02
CA ALA A 15 1.72 11.61 37.39
C ALA A 15 1.98 11.45 35.88
N ASP A 16 1.72 10.26 35.36
CA ASP A 16 1.44 10.08 33.94
C ASP A 16 0.01 10.58 33.69
N ASP A 17 -0.20 11.89 33.91
CA ASP A 17 -1.39 12.60 33.45
C ASP A 17 -1.14 12.94 31.98
N ALA A 18 -1.18 11.91 31.14
CA ALA A 18 -1.23 12.10 29.71
C ALA A 18 -2.56 12.82 29.41
N ALA A 19 -2.47 14.15 29.27
CA ALA A 19 -3.59 14.99 28.89
C ALA A 19 -4.31 14.36 27.67
N PRO A 20 -5.66 14.32 27.67
CA PRO A 20 -6.40 13.75 26.56
C PRO A 20 -6.02 14.47 25.26
N PRO A 21 -5.89 13.76 24.13
CA PRO A 21 -5.45 14.34 22.88
C PRO A 21 -6.38 15.50 22.50
N ASP A 22 -5.77 16.67 22.28
CA ASP A 22 -6.49 17.90 21.94
C ASP A 22 -7.20 17.73 20.58
N PRO A 23 -8.55 17.82 20.54
CA PRO A 23 -9.31 17.62 19.30
C PRO A 23 -9.13 18.75 18.28
N THR A 24 -8.46 19.86 18.64
CA THR A 24 -8.19 20.97 17.71
C THR A 24 -6.97 20.76 16.82
N TYR A 25 -6.10 19.81 17.14
CA TYR A 25 -5.00 19.42 16.27
C TYR A 25 -5.42 18.25 15.38
N PRO A 26 -5.42 18.39 14.04
CA PRO A 26 -5.62 17.24 13.18
C PRO A 26 -4.48 16.27 13.45
N VAL A 27 -4.83 15.09 13.97
CA VAL A 27 -3.89 13.97 14.07
C VAL A 27 -3.44 13.66 12.65
N GLN A 28 -2.24 14.12 12.27
CA GLN A 28 -1.60 13.67 11.03
C GLN A 28 -1.23 12.21 11.24
N LEU A 29 -2.15 11.32 10.90
CA LEU A 29 -1.88 9.90 10.83
C LEU A 29 -0.78 9.71 9.78
N PRO A 30 0.35 9.08 10.13
CA PRO A 30 1.40 8.81 9.16
C PRO A 30 0.79 7.96 8.04
N ALA A 31 0.94 8.43 6.79
CA ALA A 31 0.55 7.66 5.62
C ALA A 31 1.33 6.34 5.64
N LYS A 32 0.62 5.22 5.81
CA LYS A 32 1.24 3.90 5.80
C LYS A 32 1.44 3.50 4.34
N PRO A 33 2.69 3.25 3.88
CA PRO A 33 2.93 2.81 2.51
C PRO A 33 2.09 1.58 2.18
N GLY A 34 1.38 1.62 1.05
CA GLY A 34 0.45 0.57 0.67
C GLY A 34 0.50 0.20 -0.81
N VAL A 35 -0.21 -0.88 -1.11
CA VAL A 35 -0.61 -1.22 -2.47
C VAL A 35 -2.12 -1.27 -2.50
N THR A 36 -2.73 -0.56 -3.42
CA THR A 36 -4.16 -0.68 -3.73
C THR A 36 -4.31 -1.28 -5.11
N VAL A 37 -5.17 -2.29 -5.26
CA VAL A 37 -5.42 -2.94 -6.55
C VAL A 37 -6.89 -2.73 -6.90
N HIS A 38 -7.12 -2.16 -8.08
CA HIS A 38 -8.44 -1.92 -8.64
C HIS A 38 -8.65 -2.80 -9.88
N TYR A 39 -9.84 -3.40 -10.00
CA TYR A 39 -10.25 -4.12 -11.20
C TYR A 39 -11.30 -3.32 -11.95
N SER A 40 -11.00 -2.98 -13.21
CA SER A 40 -11.94 -2.33 -14.11
C SER A 40 -12.70 -3.38 -14.92
N LYS A 41 -14.02 -3.42 -14.77
CA LYS A 41 -14.89 -4.27 -15.60
C LYS A 41 -14.97 -3.81 -17.06
N ILE A 42 -14.72 -2.53 -17.32
CA ILE A 42 -14.84 -1.93 -18.66
C ILE A 42 -13.67 -2.33 -19.54
N SER A 43 -12.44 -2.24 -19.01
CA SER A 43 -11.23 -2.62 -19.74
C SER A 43 -10.77 -4.05 -19.46
N GLY A 44 -11.41 -4.73 -18.50
CA GLY A 44 -10.97 -6.01 -17.97
C GLY A 44 -9.66 -5.94 -17.18
N ARG A 45 -9.00 -4.78 -17.06
CA ARG A 45 -7.65 -4.66 -16.51
C ARG A 45 -7.63 -4.55 -14.99
N ARG A 46 -6.51 -4.97 -14.39
CA ARG A 46 -6.20 -4.69 -12.99
C ARG A 46 -5.13 -3.63 -12.90
N THR A 47 -5.35 -2.61 -12.09
CA THR A 47 -4.41 -1.52 -11.87
C THR A 47 -3.98 -1.53 -10.41
N ALA A 48 -2.69 -1.68 -10.15
CA ALA A 48 -2.10 -1.57 -8.82
C ALA A 48 -1.44 -0.19 -8.66
N VAL A 49 -1.81 0.56 -7.62
CA VAL A 49 -1.14 1.79 -7.21
C VAL A 49 -0.29 1.49 -5.99
N ILE A 50 0.98 1.85 -6.06
CA ILE A 50 2.02 1.49 -5.12
C ILE A 50 2.64 2.76 -4.57
N ASP A 51 2.54 2.96 -3.26
CA ASP A 51 3.17 4.10 -2.60
C ASP A 51 4.69 3.92 -2.48
N GLN A 52 5.42 5.03 -2.45
CA GLN A 52 6.83 5.02 -2.07
C GLN A 52 7.04 4.49 -0.66
N GLY A 53 8.15 3.78 -0.44
CA GLY A 53 8.52 3.21 0.86
C GLY A 53 7.98 1.81 1.13
N ILE A 54 7.28 1.18 0.18
CA ILE A 54 6.96 -0.24 0.28
C ILE A 54 8.19 -1.12 0.02
N THR A 55 8.33 -2.22 0.75
CA THR A 55 9.34 -3.23 0.45
C THR A 55 8.92 -4.10 -0.73
N ALA A 56 9.90 -4.63 -1.48
CA ALA A 56 9.63 -5.59 -2.54
C ALA A 56 8.81 -6.79 -2.04
N SER A 57 9.10 -7.30 -0.84
CA SER A 57 8.35 -8.41 -0.24
C SER A 57 6.88 -8.09 0.02
N ALA A 58 6.57 -6.90 0.54
CA ALA A 58 5.20 -6.45 0.78
C ALA A 58 4.46 -6.22 -0.53
N LEU A 59 5.13 -5.68 -1.55
CA LEU A 59 4.59 -5.56 -2.90
C LEU A 59 4.24 -6.93 -3.48
N THR A 60 5.19 -7.88 -3.48
CA THR A 60 4.95 -9.24 -4.00
C THR A 60 3.80 -9.93 -3.26
N ALA A 61 3.76 -9.82 -1.93
CA ALA A 61 2.68 -10.39 -1.13
C ALA A 61 1.31 -9.75 -1.44
N ALA A 62 1.26 -8.44 -1.70
CA ALA A 62 0.04 -7.77 -2.12
C ALA A 62 -0.40 -8.23 -3.51
N LEU A 63 0.51 -8.25 -4.49
CA LEU A 63 0.20 -8.69 -5.85
C LEU A 63 -0.29 -10.15 -5.88
N ALA A 64 0.35 -11.05 -5.13
CA ALA A 64 -0.06 -12.45 -5.04
C ALA A 64 -1.47 -12.66 -4.45
N ARG A 65 -1.98 -11.72 -3.65
CA ARG A 65 -3.34 -11.78 -3.09
C ARG A 65 -4.40 -11.30 -4.07
N TYR A 66 -4.07 -10.33 -4.91
CA TYR A 66 -5.04 -9.59 -5.73
C TYR A 66 -4.97 -9.91 -7.22
N LEU A 67 -3.87 -10.50 -7.69
CA LEU A 67 -3.68 -10.92 -9.07
C LEU A 67 -3.78 -12.44 -9.19
N PRO A 68 -4.45 -12.95 -10.23
CA PRO A 68 -4.27 -14.33 -10.68
C PRO A 68 -2.81 -14.55 -11.09
N GLY A 69 -2.31 -15.78 -10.92
CA GLY A 69 -0.90 -16.11 -11.11
C GLY A 69 -0.35 -15.85 -12.52
N ASP A 70 -1.23 -15.80 -13.53
CA ASP A 70 -0.84 -15.88 -14.94
C ASP A 70 -1.08 -14.56 -15.70
N VAL A 71 -1.30 -13.46 -14.98
CA VAL A 71 -1.66 -12.19 -15.61
C VAL A 71 -0.40 -11.38 -15.94
N PRO A 72 -0.16 -11.05 -17.23
CA PRO A 72 1.01 -10.28 -17.61
C PRO A 72 0.87 -8.80 -17.22
N LEU A 73 2.00 -8.20 -16.86
CA LEU A 73 2.16 -6.76 -16.71
C LEU A 73 2.23 -6.13 -18.11
N VAL A 74 1.36 -5.16 -18.36
CA VAL A 74 1.22 -4.51 -19.68
C VAL A 74 1.85 -3.12 -19.66
N GLU A 75 1.73 -2.41 -18.55
CA GLU A 75 2.18 -1.02 -18.46
C GLU A 75 2.65 -0.69 -17.04
N THR A 76 3.65 0.18 -16.96
CA THR A 76 4.15 0.75 -15.71
C THR A 76 4.27 2.25 -15.87
N VAL A 77 3.62 2.98 -14.97
CA VAL A 77 3.66 4.44 -14.93
C VAL A 77 4.19 4.85 -13.57
N THR A 78 5.26 5.64 -13.56
CA THR A 78 5.84 6.18 -12.31
C THR A 78 5.61 7.67 -12.25
N HIS A 79 5.03 8.15 -11.16
CA HIS A 79 4.88 9.58 -10.91
C HIS A 79 5.26 9.90 -9.46
N VAL A 80 5.66 11.14 -9.20
CA VAL A 80 6.26 11.58 -7.92
C VAL A 80 5.49 11.00 -6.73
N GLY A 81 6.12 10.11 -5.97
CA GLY A 81 5.51 9.48 -4.79
C GLY A 81 4.87 8.11 -4.99
N ALA A 82 4.66 7.64 -6.22
CA ALA A 82 3.97 6.38 -6.49
C ALA A 82 4.35 5.69 -7.83
N ALA A 83 4.13 4.38 -7.88
CA ALA A 83 4.15 3.60 -9.12
C ALA A 83 2.77 2.99 -9.38
N MET A 84 2.35 3.03 -10.63
CA MET A 84 1.12 2.39 -11.10
C MET A 84 1.50 1.26 -12.06
N LEU A 85 1.03 0.06 -11.75
CA LEU A 85 1.20 -1.14 -12.59
C LEU A 85 -0.15 -1.50 -13.19
N ILE A 86 -0.21 -1.74 -14.50
CA ILE A 86 -1.42 -2.16 -15.19
C ILE A 86 -1.20 -3.55 -15.74
N PHE A 87 -2.06 -4.46 -15.33
CA PHE A 87 -2.05 -5.87 -15.71
C PHE A 87 -3.16 -6.13 -16.72
N GLN A 88 -2.91 -7.09 -17.62
CA GLN A 88 -3.90 -7.49 -18.62
C GLN A 88 -5.16 -8.03 -17.93
N GLY A 89 -6.30 -7.88 -18.59
CA GLY A 89 -7.50 -8.59 -18.15
C GLY A 89 -7.44 -10.06 -18.49
N ALA A 90 -8.37 -10.84 -17.90
CA ALA A 90 -8.73 -12.09 -18.56
C ALA A 90 -9.14 -11.74 -20.00
N PRO A 91 -8.64 -12.47 -21.02
CA PRO A 91 -9.07 -12.24 -22.40
C PRO A 91 -10.60 -12.26 -22.45
N ASP A 92 -11.21 -11.29 -23.12
CA ASP A 92 -12.65 -11.37 -23.39
C ASP A 92 -12.85 -12.64 -24.22
N PRO A 93 -13.61 -13.64 -23.74
CA PRO A 93 -13.88 -14.84 -24.54
C PRO A 93 -14.54 -14.52 -25.88
N ARG A 94 -15.07 -13.30 -26.07
CA ARG A 94 -15.67 -12.83 -27.33
C ARG A 94 -14.66 -12.38 -28.38
N GLU A 95 -13.41 -12.11 -28.03
CA GLU A 95 -12.36 -11.76 -29.01
C GLU A 95 -11.63 -13.00 -29.58
N SER A 96 -11.79 -14.18 -28.98
CA SER A 96 -11.24 -15.43 -29.51
C SER A 96 -12.09 -16.09 -30.60
N ASP A 97 -13.25 -15.50 -30.94
CA ASP A 97 -14.20 -15.99 -31.94
C ASP A 97 -14.18 -15.15 -33.24
N ALA A 98 -13.10 -14.40 -33.52
CA ALA A 98 -12.94 -13.85 -34.87
C ALA A 98 -12.71 -15.02 -35.85
N PRO A 99 -13.64 -15.33 -36.77
CA PRO A 99 -13.36 -16.28 -37.82
C PRO A 99 -12.21 -15.72 -38.66
N GLY A 100 -11.19 -16.54 -38.89
CA GLY A 100 -10.18 -16.24 -39.89
C GLY A 100 -10.90 -16.06 -41.22
N ASP A 101 -11.06 -14.80 -41.64
CA ASP A 101 -11.61 -14.47 -42.95
C ASP A 101 -10.67 -15.02 -44.01
N GLY A 102 -11.10 -16.16 -44.56
CA GLY A 102 -10.96 -16.59 -45.94
C GLY A 102 -9.67 -16.21 -46.66
N GLU A 103 -8.77 -17.19 -46.75
CA GLU A 103 -7.96 -17.37 -47.94
C GLU A 103 -8.90 -17.42 -49.17
N ALA A 104 -9.00 -16.31 -49.90
CA ALA A 104 -9.55 -16.30 -51.24
C ALA A 104 -8.39 -16.55 -52.21
N THR A 105 -8.45 -17.74 -52.83
CA THR A 105 -7.76 -18.16 -54.06
C THR A 105 -7.67 -17.07 -55.13
#